data_AF-A0A531KSZ7-F1
#
_entry.id   AF-A0A531KSZ7-F1
#
_cell.length_a   1.000
_cell.length_b   1.000
_cell.length_c   1.000
_cell.angle_alpha   90.00
_cell.angle_beta   90.00
_cell.angle_gamma   90.00
#
_symmetry.space_group_name_H-M   'P 1'
#
loop_
_entity.id
_entity.type
_entity.pdbx_description
1 polymer ?
#
loop_
_entity_poly.entity_id
_entity_poly.type
_entity_poly.pdbx_seq_one_letter_code
_entity_poly.pdbx_strand_id
1 'polypeptide(L)'
;MKNTANKLLNWIEFPVLLAGLVIAGGLWGFEELMEVARDTTPHAFDTEIMLAFREAGQPDNPIGPPWLEGAMRDITSLGSAIVLGLITVAVIVYLLLIHKPGAAFLVFVAVAGGQALSS
;
A
#
# COMPACT_ATOMS: atom_id res chain seq x y z
N MET A 1 -4.52 -7.47 -44.18
CA MET A 1 -5.15 -6.44 -43.31
C MET A 1 -5.76 -7.00 -42.02
N LYS A 2 -6.32 -8.23 -41.99
CA LYS A 2 -6.84 -8.88 -40.76
C LYS A 2 -5.79 -9.19 -39.68
N ASN A 3 -4.54 -9.49 -40.06
CA ASN A 3 -3.48 -9.86 -39.10
C ASN A 3 -2.97 -8.71 -38.23
N THR A 4 -2.98 -7.46 -38.70
CA THR A 4 -2.54 -6.32 -37.89
C THR A 4 -3.60 -5.89 -36.89
N ALA A 5 -4.89 -5.98 -37.26
CA ALA A 5 -6.00 -5.69 -36.35
C ALA A 5 -6.07 -6.71 -35.20
N ASN A 6 -5.98 -8.01 -35.47
CA ASN A 6 -5.97 -9.05 -34.42
C ASN A 6 -4.71 -8.99 -33.55
N LYS A 7 -3.57 -8.60 -34.12
CA LYS A 7 -2.32 -8.43 -33.37
C LYS A 7 -2.39 -7.22 -32.43
N LEU A 8 -3.06 -6.13 -32.82
CA LEU A 8 -3.32 -4.98 -31.95
C LEU A 8 -4.39 -5.28 -30.90
N LEU A 9 -5.43 -6.03 -31.27
CA LEU A 9 -6.50 -6.45 -30.37
C LEU A 9 -5.97 -7.36 -29.25
N ASN A 10 -5.23 -8.42 -29.58
CA ASN A 10 -4.65 -9.33 -28.58
C ASN A 10 -3.62 -8.64 -27.66
N TRP A 11 -2.97 -7.58 -28.14
CA TRP A 11 -1.93 -6.88 -27.38
C TRP A 11 -2.49 -5.82 -26.43
N ILE A 12 -3.73 -5.39 -26.62
CA ILE A 12 -4.46 -4.50 -25.69
C ILE A 12 -5.40 -5.31 -24.79
N GLU A 13 -6.06 -6.35 -25.34
CA GLU A 13 -6.95 -7.21 -24.56
C GLU A 13 -6.20 -8.00 -23.49
N PHE A 14 -5.02 -8.55 -23.80
CA PHE A 14 -4.28 -9.34 -22.80
C PHE A 14 -3.82 -8.52 -21.58
N PRO A 15 -3.19 -7.33 -21.73
CA PRO A 15 -2.85 -6.49 -20.58
C PRO A 15 -4.06 -6.01 -19.80
N VAL A 16 -5.16 -5.69 -20.46
CA VAL A 16 -6.39 -5.24 -19.79
C VAL A 16 -7.03 -6.37 -18.99
N LEU A 17 -7.11 -7.57 -19.57
CA LEU A 17 -7.60 -8.77 -18.89
C LEU A 17 -6.70 -9.16 -17.73
N LEU A 18 -5.38 -9.07 -17.91
CA LEU A 18 -4.41 -9.32 -16.85
C LEU A 18 -4.56 -8.30 -15.72
N ALA A 19 -4.68 -7.01 -16.03
CA ALA A 19 -4.91 -5.96 -15.03
C ALA A 19 -6.23 -6.20 -14.27
N GLY A 20 -7.30 -6.56 -14.98
CA GLY A 20 -8.58 -6.91 -14.37
C GLY A 20 -8.47 -8.12 -13.44
N LEU A 21 -7.75 -9.17 -13.86
CA LEU A 21 -7.52 -10.37 -13.05
C LEU A 21 -6.66 -10.06 -11.81
N VAL A 22 -5.65 -9.21 -11.92
CA VAL A 22 -4.85 -8.74 -10.77
C VAL A 22 -5.70 -7.95 -9.79
N ILE A 23 -6.57 -7.04 -10.28
CA ILE A 23 -7.48 -6.28 -9.42
C ILE A 23 -8.48 -7.22 -8.72
N ALA A 24 -9.13 -8.11 -9.46
CA ALA A 24 -10.10 -9.05 -8.90
C ALA A 24 -9.45 -10.00 -7.89
N GLY A 25 -8.30 -10.58 -8.22
CA GLY A 25 -7.55 -11.44 -7.32
C GLY A 25 -7.02 -10.69 -6.09
N GLY A 26 -6.59 -9.45 -6.25
CA GLY A 26 -6.17 -8.59 -5.14
C GLY A 26 -7.31 -8.25 -4.19
N LEU A 27 -8.49 -7.90 -4.72
CA LEU A 27 -9.68 -7.61 -3.92
C LEU A 27 -10.18 -8.87 -3.19
N TRP A 28 -10.24 -10.01 -3.88
CA TRP A 28 -10.64 -11.28 -3.26
C TRP A 28 -9.66 -11.73 -2.19
N GLY A 29 -8.35 -11.64 -2.47
CA GLY A 29 -7.32 -11.95 -1.49
C GLY A 29 -7.36 -11.02 -0.28
N PHE A 30 -7.66 -9.74 -0.48
CA PHE A 30 -7.84 -8.78 0.61
C PHE A 30 -9.08 -9.11 1.46
N GLU A 31 -10.19 -9.49 0.84
CA GLU A 31 -11.41 -9.92 1.54
C GLU A 31 -11.13 -11.16 2.42
N GLU A 32 -10.50 -12.19 1.86
CA GLU A 32 -10.12 -13.40 2.60
C GLU A 32 -9.20 -13.07 3.79
N LEU A 33 -8.19 -12.21 3.57
CA LEU A 33 -7.32 -11.76 4.65
C LEU A 33 -8.07 -10.98 5.73
N MET A 34 -9.05 -10.17 5.35
CA MET A 34 -9.89 -9.43 6.29
C MET A 34 -10.82 -10.34 7.09
N GLU A 35 -11.33 -11.42 6.49
CA GLU A 35 -12.11 -12.44 7.19
C GLU A 35 -11.24 -13.15 8.23
N VAL A 36 -10.07 -13.64 7.80
CA VAL A 36 -9.09 -14.26 8.71
C VAL A 36 -8.71 -13.30 9.82
N ALA A 37 -8.39 -12.03 9.54
CA ALA A 37 -7.96 -11.06 10.54
C ALA A 37 -9.04 -10.74 11.60
N ARG A 38 -10.32 -11.02 11.35
CA ARG A 38 -11.41 -10.83 12.31
C ARG A 38 -11.61 -12.03 13.24
N ASP A 39 -11.03 -13.18 12.91
CA ASP A 39 -11.11 -14.37 13.75
C ASP A 39 -10.26 -14.24 15.02
N THR A 40 -10.61 -15.00 16.05
CA THR A 40 -9.91 -14.96 17.36
C THR A 40 -8.56 -15.67 17.34
N THR A 41 -8.40 -16.71 16.50
CA THR A 41 -7.15 -17.47 16.38
C THR A 41 -5.95 -16.61 15.92
N PRO A 42 -6.08 -15.72 14.91
CA PRO A 42 -5.00 -14.81 14.52
C PRO A 42 -4.49 -13.92 15.66
N HIS A 43 -5.33 -13.50 16.60
CA HIS A 43 -4.89 -12.64 17.71
C HIS A 43 -3.80 -13.26 18.58
N ALA A 44 -3.83 -14.58 18.80
CA ALA A 44 -2.79 -15.26 19.57
C ALA A 44 -1.46 -15.23 18.82
N PHE A 45 -1.50 -15.52 17.51
CA PHE A 45 -0.32 -15.49 16.65
C PHE A 45 0.29 -14.09 16.51
N ASP A 46 -0.54 -13.07 16.28
CA ASP A 46 -0.11 -11.67 16.21
C ASP A 46 0.57 -11.22 17.51
N THR A 47 0.00 -11.65 18.66
CA THR A 47 0.56 -11.35 19.98
C THR A 47 1.89 -12.05 20.20
N GLU A 48 2.01 -13.33 19.82
CA GLU A 48 3.28 -14.06 19.90
C GLU A 48 4.37 -13.39 19.06
N ILE A 49 4.06 -12.96 17.84
CA ILE A 49 5.00 -12.21 17.00
C ILE A 49 5.39 -10.88 17.66
N MET A 50 4.42 -10.11 18.17
CA MET A 50 4.72 -8.83 18.82
C MET A 50 5.58 -9.01 20.08
N LEU A 51 5.35 -10.05 20.86
CA LEU A 51 6.13 -10.37 22.06
C LEU A 51 7.52 -10.94 21.72
N ALA A 52 7.69 -11.59 20.58
CA ALA A 52 9.00 -12.07 20.14
C ALA A 52 10.03 -10.95 19.94
N PHE A 53 9.57 -9.71 19.72
CA PHE A 53 10.40 -8.51 19.63
C PHE A 53 10.47 -7.70 20.93
N ARG A 54 9.91 -8.20 22.04
CA ARG A 54 9.85 -7.50 23.34
C ARG A 54 10.54 -8.32 24.44
N GLU A 55 11.09 -7.64 25.44
CA GLU A 55 11.73 -8.31 26.56
C GLU A 55 10.69 -9.07 27.41
N ALA A 56 11.04 -10.29 27.81
CA ALA A 56 10.13 -11.15 28.57
C ALA A 56 9.75 -10.49 29.91
N GLY A 57 8.44 -10.35 30.14
CA GLY A 57 7.90 -9.70 31.34
C GLY A 57 7.93 -8.16 31.30
N GLN A 58 8.47 -7.55 30.25
CA GLN A 58 8.47 -6.10 30.02
C GLN A 58 7.95 -5.80 28.61
N PRO A 59 6.62 -5.82 28.40
CA PRO A 59 6.04 -5.61 27.08
C PRO A 59 6.47 -4.29 26.46
N ASP A 60 6.64 -3.22 27.24
CA ASP A 60 6.99 -1.91 26.70
C ASP A 60 8.45 -1.78 26.27
N ASN A 61 9.29 -2.78 26.51
CA ASN A 61 10.70 -2.76 26.17
C ASN A 61 11.01 -3.60 24.91
N PRO A 62 11.30 -2.98 23.75
CA PRO A 62 11.69 -3.71 22.55
C PRO A 62 13.11 -4.29 22.67
N ILE A 63 13.33 -5.44 22.04
CA ILE A 63 14.66 -6.08 21.98
C ILE A 63 15.52 -5.35 20.96
N GLY A 64 16.70 -4.87 21.38
CA GLY A 64 17.72 -4.33 20.48
C GLY A 64 18.59 -3.24 21.11
N PRO A 65 19.57 -2.70 20.36
CA PRO A 65 20.33 -1.54 20.79
C PRO A 65 19.45 -0.29 20.89
N PRO A 66 19.76 0.67 21.78
CA PRO A 66 18.92 1.85 22.02
C PRO A 66 18.74 2.78 20.81
N TRP A 67 19.63 2.72 19.81
CA TRP A 67 19.48 3.51 18.58
C TRP A 67 18.45 2.92 17.61
N LEU A 68 18.15 1.63 17.71
CA LEU A 68 17.31 0.91 16.76
C LEU A 68 15.85 1.37 16.87
N GLU A 69 15.36 1.57 18.09
CA GLU A 69 14.00 2.07 18.33
C GLU A 69 13.80 3.45 17.68
N GLY A 70 14.74 4.38 17.91
CA GLY A 70 14.72 5.70 17.29
C GLY A 70 14.74 5.63 15.76
N ALA A 71 15.59 4.77 15.19
CA ALA A 71 15.67 4.58 13.74
C ALA A 71 14.36 4.03 13.15
N MET A 72 13.73 3.03 13.79
CA MET A 72 12.45 2.47 13.34
C MET A 72 11.31 3.48 13.48
N ARG A 73 11.30 4.28 14.54
CA ARG A 73 10.34 5.37 14.72
C ARG A 73 10.48 6.42 13.61
N ASP A 74 11.70 6.81 13.28
CA ASP A 74 11.94 7.81 12.25
C ASP A 74 11.58 7.27 10.85
N ILE A 75 11.84 5.99 10.56
CA ILE A 75 11.40 5.35 9.31
C ILE A 75 9.87 5.27 9.23
N THR A 76 9.19 4.85 10.30
CA THR A 76 7.72 4.76 10.31
C THR A 76 7.05 6.13 10.25
N SER A 77 7.72 7.20 10.69
CA SER A 77 7.25 8.58 10.53
C SER A 77 7.07 8.99 9.05
N LEU A 78 7.78 8.35 8.11
CA LEU A 78 7.60 8.55 6.67
C LEU A 78 6.21 8.15 6.19
N GLY A 79 5.58 7.19 6.88
CA GLY A 79 4.20 6.77 6.61
C GLY A 79 3.14 7.68 7.23
N SER A 80 3.52 8.73 7.97
CA SER A 80 2.56 9.64 8.57
C SER A 80 1.76 10.42 7.53
N ALA A 81 0.52 10.77 7.86
CA ALA A 81 -0.38 11.51 6.97
C ALA A 81 0.23 12.86 6.52
N ILE A 82 0.99 13.52 7.39
CA ILE A 82 1.64 14.80 7.06
C ILE A 82 2.78 14.59 6.05
N VAL A 83 3.68 13.63 6.27
CA VAL A 83 4.81 13.39 5.36
C VAL A 83 4.30 12.91 4.00
N LEU A 84 3.38 11.95 3.97
CA LEU A 84 2.75 11.48 2.73
C LEU A 84 1.97 12.59 2.02
N GLY A 85 1.28 13.46 2.76
CA GLY A 85 0.57 14.61 2.22
C GLY A 85 1.52 15.60 1.53
N LEU A 86 2.65 15.93 2.17
CA LEU A 86 3.67 16.82 1.61
C LEU A 86 4.28 16.23 0.33
N ILE A 87 4.64 14.94 0.34
CA ILE A 87 5.18 14.26 -0.84
C ILE A 87 4.14 14.26 -1.97
N THR A 88 2.89 13.94 -1.66
CA THR A 88 1.79 13.92 -2.64
C THR A 88 1.60 15.28 -3.29
N VAL A 89 1.56 16.36 -2.50
CA VAL A 89 1.48 17.74 -3.01
C VAL A 89 2.68 18.07 -3.89
N ALA A 90 3.90 17.76 -3.44
CA ALA A 90 5.12 18.00 -4.21
C ALA A 90 5.09 17.28 -5.58
N VAL A 91 4.66 16.02 -5.61
CA VAL A 91 4.52 15.23 -6.84
C VAL A 91 3.45 15.82 -7.76
N ILE A 92 2.27 16.20 -7.23
CA ILE A 92 1.21 16.82 -8.02
C ILE A 92 1.70 18.13 -8.63
N VAL A 93 2.33 19.01 -7.83
CA VAL A 93 2.89 20.28 -8.32
C VAL A 93 3.93 20.02 -9.40
N TYR A 94 4.86 19.09 -9.18
CA TYR A 94 5.86 18.71 -10.18
C TYR A 94 5.21 18.24 -11.49
N LEU A 95 4.21 17.37 -11.42
CA LEU A 95 3.50 16.86 -12.61
C LEU A 95 2.76 17.96 -13.37
N LEU A 96 2.19 18.93 -12.65
CA LEU A 96 1.57 20.10 -13.26
C LEU A 96 2.60 21.01 -13.94
N LEU A 97 3.78 21.21 -13.34
CA LEU A 97 4.87 22.00 -13.92
C LEU A 97 5.39 21.40 -15.24
N ILE A 98 5.50 20.07 -15.32
CA ILE A 98 5.86 19.39 -16.57
C ILE A 98 4.66 19.16 -17.53
N HIS A 99 3.54 19.86 -17.30
CA HIS A 99 2.34 19.84 -18.14
C HIS A 99 1.71 18.44 -18.31
N LYS A 100 1.71 17.62 -17.25
CA LYS A 100 1.09 16.29 -17.21
C LYS A 100 -0.13 16.25 -16.26
N PRO A 101 -1.22 17.00 -16.54
CA PRO A 101 -2.36 17.11 -15.63
C PRO A 101 -3.11 15.79 -15.42
N GLY A 102 -3.17 14.90 -16.43
CA GLY A 102 -3.80 13.59 -16.29
C GLY A 102 -3.09 12.69 -15.27
N ALA A 103 -1.75 12.72 -15.25
CA ALA A 103 -0.98 11.97 -14.25
C ALA A 103 -1.14 12.58 -12.85
N ALA A 104 -1.15 13.91 -12.75
CA ALA A 104 -1.38 14.61 -11.48
C ALA A 104 -2.76 14.24 -10.89
N PHE A 105 -3.80 14.21 -11.73
CA PHE A 105 -5.15 13.83 -11.32
C PHE A 105 -5.22 12.36 -10.88
N LEU A 106 -4.57 11.45 -11.60
CA LEU A 106 -4.51 10.03 -11.19
C LEU A 106 -3.85 9.85 -9.82
N VAL A 107 -2.72 10.51 -9.57
CA VAL A 107 -2.05 10.46 -8.26
C VAL A 107 -2.96 11.03 -7.17
N PHE A 108 -3.62 12.16 -7.43
CA PHE A 108 -4.55 12.76 -6.49
C PHE A 108 -5.70 11.82 -6.12
N VAL A 109 -6.38 11.24 -7.13
CA VAL A 109 -7.50 10.33 -6.90
C VAL A 109 -7.04 9.06 -6.17
N ALA A 110 -5.89 8.51 -6.54
CA ALA A 110 -5.35 7.31 -5.89
C ALA A 110 -5.05 7.56 -4.40
N VAL A 111 -4.37 8.67 -4.07
CA VAL A 111 -4.03 9.00 -2.68
C VAL A 111 -5.28 9.41 -1.89
N ALA A 112 -6.12 10.29 -2.43
CA ALA A 112 -7.33 10.74 -1.74
C ALA A 112 -8.32 9.59 -1.51
N GLY A 113 -8.51 8.73 -2.50
CA GLY A 113 -9.35 7.53 -2.38
C GLY A 113 -8.81 6.55 -1.33
N GLY A 114 -7.50 6.30 -1.34
CA GLY A 114 -6.85 5.47 -0.32
C GLY A 114 -6.99 6.03 1.09
N GLN A 115 -6.80 7.34 1.27
CA GLN A 115 -6.98 7.99 2.57
C GLN A 115 -8.43 7.91 3.05
N ALA A 116 -9.41 8.18 2.17
CA ALA A 116 -10.83 8.14 2.52
C ALA A 116 -11.32 6.73 2.92
N LEU A 117 -10.71 5.66 2.38
CA LEU A 117 -11.04 4.29 2.77
C LEU A 117 -10.33 3.85 4.06
N SER A 118 -9.16 4.44 4.34
CA SER A 118 -8.34 4.09 5.51
C SER A 118 -8.78 4.80 6.79
N SER A 119 -9.44 5.96 6.68
CA SER A 119 -9.91 6.78 7.80
C SER A 119 -11.35 6.45 8.20
#